data_AF-A0A7X7BXJ9-F1
#
_entry.id   AF-A0A7X7BXJ9-F1
#
_cell.length_a   1.000
_cell.length_b   1.000
_cell.length_c   1.000
_cell.angle_alpha   90.00
_cell.angle_beta   90.00
_cell.angle_gamma   90.00
#
_symmetry.space_group_name_H-M   'P 1'
#
loop_
_entity.id
_entity.type
_entity.pdbx_description
1 polymer ?
#
loop_
_entity_poly.entity_id
_entity_poly.type
_entity_poly.pdbx_seq_one_letter_code
_entity_poly.pdbx_strand_id
1 'polypeptide(L)'
;MSKLKRHGYAERLKYMHMLEDGYSCNYIHTKFGVDNQLLMTLWESYQKHGEKALARKHNIHPSLNVKLKAIKDFEENHLSLVEIMS
;
A
#
# COMPACT_ATOMS: atom_id res chain seq x y z
N MET A 1 -4.85 -22.27 11.21
CA MET A 1 -4.69 -20.97 10.50
C MET A 1 -3.80 -21.19 9.29
N SER A 2 -4.33 -21.11 8.08
CA SER A 2 -3.53 -21.21 6.86
C SER A 2 -2.59 -20.01 6.75
N LYS A 3 -1.29 -20.24 6.57
CA LYS A 3 -0.31 -19.18 6.27
C LYS A 3 -0.71 -18.53 4.94
N LEU A 4 -1.22 -17.30 5.01
CA LEU A 4 -1.52 -16.49 3.83
C LEU A 4 -0.24 -16.27 3.02
N LYS A 5 -0.33 -16.40 1.70
CA LYS A 5 0.84 -16.22 0.83
C LYS A 5 1.14 -14.73 0.71
N ARG A 6 2.44 -14.39 0.63
CA ARG A 6 2.86 -13.03 0.30
C ARG A 6 2.81 -12.90 -1.21
N HIS A 7 2.12 -11.87 -1.69
CA HIS A 7 1.88 -11.64 -3.12
C HIS A 7 2.61 -10.38 -3.58
N GLY A 8 3.35 -10.52 -4.69
CA GLY A 8 4.06 -9.43 -5.36
C GLY A 8 3.12 -8.51 -6.14
N TYR A 9 3.72 -7.58 -6.87
CA TYR A 9 2.99 -6.62 -7.70
C TYR A 9 2.17 -7.31 -8.80
N ALA A 10 2.79 -8.26 -9.51
CA ALA A 10 2.16 -8.95 -10.64
C ALA A 10 0.91 -9.72 -10.20
N GLU A 11 0.96 -10.40 -9.05
CA GLU A 11 -0.19 -11.12 -8.51
C GLU A 11 -1.30 -10.16 -8.05
N ARG A 12 -0.95 -9.02 -7.44
CA ARG A 12 -1.93 -8.00 -7.07
C ARG A 12 -2.63 -7.43 -8.30
N LEU A 13 -1.87 -7.12 -9.36
CA LEU A 13 -2.40 -6.62 -10.62
C LEU A 13 -3.36 -7.64 -11.25
N LYS A 14 -2.96 -8.92 -11.27
CA LYS A 14 -3.85 -10.01 -11.68
C LYS A 14 -5.15 -10.01 -10.90
N TYR A 15 -5.12 -9.83 -9.58
CA TYR A 15 -6.33 -9.81 -8.77
C TYR A 15 -7.23 -8.61 -9.08
N MET A 16 -6.67 -7.44 -9.38
CA MET A 16 -7.47 -6.28 -9.79
C MET A 16 -8.21 -6.56 -11.09
N HIS A 17 -7.54 -7.13 -12.10
CA HIS A 17 -8.21 -7.52 -13.35
C HIS A 17 -9.29 -8.59 -13.13
N MET A 18 -9.07 -9.55 -12.23
CA MET A 18 -10.13 -10.49 -11.86
C MET A 18 -11.32 -9.80 -11.18
N LEU A 19 -11.10 -8.76 -10.39
CA LEU A 19 -12.21 -7.98 -9.82
C LEU A 19 -12.95 -7.18 -10.90
N GLU A 20 -12.22 -6.62 -11.88
CA GLU A 20 -12.79 -5.95 -13.07
C GLU A 20 -13.64 -6.93 -13.90
N ASP A 21 -13.18 -8.17 -14.05
CA ASP A 21 -13.89 -9.26 -14.75
C ASP A 21 -15.10 -9.80 -13.96
N GLY A 22 -15.39 -9.26 -12.77
CA GLY A 22 -16.57 -9.59 -11.97
C GLY A 22 -16.40 -10.77 -11.00
N TYR A 23 -15.16 -11.24 -10.77
CA TYR A 23 -14.91 -12.25 -9.74
C TYR A 23 -15.09 -11.64 -8.34
N SER A 24 -15.57 -12.44 -7.39
CA SER A 24 -15.70 -11.99 -6.00
C SER A 24 -14.38 -12.06 -5.23
N CYS A 25 -14.19 -11.14 -4.26
CA CYS A 25 -13.04 -11.19 -3.36
C CYS A 25 -12.92 -12.54 -2.64
N ASN A 26 -14.05 -13.15 -2.26
CA ASN A 26 -14.07 -14.46 -1.61
C ASN A 26 -13.53 -15.57 -2.53
N TYR A 27 -13.88 -15.54 -3.82
CA TYR A 27 -13.31 -16.47 -4.80
C TYR A 27 -11.79 -16.32 -4.90
N ILE A 28 -11.29 -15.09 -5.01
CA ILE A 28 -9.86 -14.83 -5.14
C ILE A 28 -9.11 -15.23 -3.86
N HIS A 29 -9.65 -14.90 -2.69
CA HIS A 29 -9.13 -15.31 -1.38
C HIS A 29 -9.00 -16.83 -1.27
N THR A 30 -10.08 -17.56 -1.53
CA THR A 30 -10.11 -19.02 -1.42
C THR A 30 -9.22 -19.71 -2.47
N LYS A 31 -9.17 -19.17 -3.69
CA LYS A 31 -8.40 -19.76 -4.79
C LYS A 31 -6.89 -19.51 -4.68
N PHE A 32 -6.48 -18.32 -4.25
CA PHE A 32 -5.07 -17.90 -4.29
C PHE A 32 -4.43 -17.74 -2.91
N GLY A 33 -5.22 -17.73 -1.82
CA GLY A 33 -4.71 -17.60 -0.46
C GLY A 33 -4.20 -16.19 -0.13
N VAL A 34 -4.69 -15.17 -0.84
CA VAL A 34 -4.44 -13.75 -0.53
C VAL A 34 -5.36 -13.31 0.60
N ASP A 35 -4.89 -12.44 1.48
CA ASP A 35 -5.73 -11.89 2.54
C ASP A 35 -6.92 -11.10 1.97
N ASN A 36 -8.14 -11.37 2.48
CA ASN A 36 -9.36 -10.75 1.98
C ASN A 36 -9.43 -9.26 2.30
N GLN A 37 -9.00 -8.86 3.50
CA GLN A 37 -8.98 -7.45 3.91
C GLN A 37 -8.00 -6.65 3.05
N LEU A 38 -6.79 -7.21 2.85
CA LEU A 38 -5.80 -6.64 1.94
C LEU A 38 -6.34 -6.49 0.52
N LEU A 39 -7.04 -7.50 0.02
CA LEU A 39 -7.60 -7.47 -1.33
C LEU A 39 -8.63 -6.35 -1.49
N MET A 40 -9.51 -6.16 -0.51
CA MET A 40 -10.48 -5.04 -0.49
C MET A 40 -9.78 -3.68 -0.46
N THR A 41 -8.79 -3.50 0.41
CA THR A 41 -8.03 -2.24 0.49
C THR A 41 -7.27 -1.94 -0.81
N LEU A 42 -6.68 -2.96 -1.43
CA LEU A 42 -6.00 -2.81 -2.72
C LEU A 42 -6.99 -2.41 -3.81
N TRP A 43 -8.18 -3.00 -3.82
CA TRP A 43 -9.23 -2.68 -4.80
C TRP A 43 -9.67 -1.22 -4.70
N GLU A 44 -10.02 -0.76 -3.50
CA GLU A 44 -10.41 0.66 -3.28
C GLU A 44 -9.30 1.64 -3.69
N SER A 45 -8.05 1.30 -3.40
CA SER A 45 -6.90 2.13 -3.74
C SER A 45 -6.60 2.11 -5.24
N TYR A 46 -6.74 0.95 -5.88
CA TYR A 46 -6.60 0.77 -7.33
C TYR A 46 -7.66 1.56 -8.10
N GLN A 47 -8.91 1.55 -7.65
CA GLN A 47 -9.97 2.36 -8.25
C GLN A 47 -9.68 3.88 -8.19
N LYS A 48 -8.96 4.34 -7.16
CA LYS A 48 -8.64 5.77 -6.96
C LYS A 48 -7.35 6.21 -7.64
N HIS A 49 -6.34 5.35 -7.68
CA HIS A 49 -4.97 5.73 -8.07
C HIS A 49 -4.38 4.86 -9.18
N GLY A 50 -5.16 3.89 -9.69
CA GLY A 50 -4.74 2.92 -10.69
C GLY A 50 -3.66 1.97 -10.20
N GLU A 51 -2.93 1.39 -11.15
CA GLU A 51 -1.87 0.40 -10.91
C GLU A 51 -0.80 0.85 -9.89
N LYS A 52 -0.52 2.16 -9.82
CA LYS A 52 0.47 2.72 -8.88
C LYS A 52 0.15 2.40 -7.42
N ALA A 53 -1.13 2.20 -7.08
CA ALA A 53 -1.56 1.80 -5.73
C ALA A 53 -1.09 0.40 -5.32
N LEU A 54 -0.80 -0.47 -6.28
CA LEU A 54 -0.44 -1.88 -6.02
C LEU A 54 1.03 -2.03 -5.63
N ALA A 55 1.84 -1.02 -5.96
CA ALA A 55 3.24 -0.94 -5.58
C ALA A 55 3.35 -0.94 -4.06
N ARG A 56 4.28 -1.76 -3.55
CA ARG A 56 4.50 -1.83 -2.11
C ARG A 56 5.18 -0.54 -1.68
N LYS A 57 4.52 0.23 -0.81
CA LYS A 57 5.18 1.34 -0.12
C LYS A 57 6.33 0.76 0.71
N HIS A 58 7.55 1.19 0.40
CA HIS A 58 8.69 0.88 1.23
C HIS A 58 8.55 1.68 2.52
N ASN A 59 8.69 1.04 3.69
CA ASN A 59 8.80 1.79 4.92
C ASN A 59 10.09 2.61 4.84
N ILE A 60 9.95 3.91 4.65
CA ILE A 60 11.09 4.81 4.64
C ILE A 60 11.56 4.87 6.08
N HIS A 61 12.75 4.34 6.35
CA HIS A 61 13.47 4.62 7.57
C HIS A 61 14.39 5.80 7.30
N PRO A 62 13.95 7.05 7.57
CA PRO A 62 14.78 8.21 7.34
C PRO A 62 16.05 8.10 8.20
N SER A 63 17.19 8.47 7.60
CA SER A 63 18.46 8.54 8.31
C SER A 63 18.38 9.54 9.48
N LEU A 64 19.31 9.45 10.42
CA LEU A 64 19.36 10.36 11.58
C LEU A 64 19.36 11.84 11.14
N ASN A 65 20.13 12.18 10.11
CA ASN A 65 20.23 13.55 9.59
C ASN A 65 18.88 14.07 9.05
N VAL A 66 18.11 13.20 8.39
CA VAL A 66 16.76 13.55 7.89
C VAL A 66 15.82 13.81 9.06
N LYS A 67 15.90 13.01 10.13
CA LYS A 67 15.11 13.23 11.34
C LYS A 67 15.48 14.52 12.07
N LEU A 68 16.78 14.80 12.22
CA LEU A 68 17.25 16.03 12.86
C LEU A 68 16.83 17.28 12.08
N LYS A 69 16.91 17.22 10.74
CA LYS A 69 16.43 18.29 9.87
C LYS A 69 14.92 18.51 10.04
N ALA A 70 14.14 17.43 10.06
CA ALA A 70 12.68 17.51 10.27
C ALA A 70 12.32 18.14 11.64
N ILE A 71 13.04 17.78 12.71
CA ILE A 71 12.84 18.39 14.03
C ILE A 71 13.14 19.89 13.98
N LYS A 72 14.26 20.28 13.37
CA LYS A 72 14.63 21.68 13.21
C LYS A 72 13.60 22.47 12.39
N ASP A 73 13.14 21.91 11.28
CA ASP A 73 12.14 22.55 10.42
C ASP A 73 10.77 22.69 11.13
N PHE A 74 10.42 21.75 12.02
CA PHE A 74 9.23 21.86 12.87
C PHE A 74 9.40 22.93 13.97
N GLU A 75 10.56 22.95 14.64
CA GLU A 75 10.84 23.86 15.76
C GLU A 75 11.02 25.32 15.29
N GLU A 76 11.74 25.54 14.20
CA GLU A 76 12.11 26.89 13.74
C GLU A 76 11.12 27.46 12.71
N ASN A 77 10.60 26.61 11.81
CA ASN A 77 9.75 27.06 10.70
C ASN A 77 8.27 26.73 10.90
N HIS A 78 7.90 26.07 12.00
CA HIS A 78 6.54 25.63 12.32
C HIS A 78 5.85 24.84 11.19
N LEU A 79 6.65 24.18 10.35
CA LEU A 79 6.15 23.39 9.24
C LEU A 79 5.50 22.10 9.76
N SER A 80 4.40 21.71 9.14
CA SER A 80 3.77 20.43 9.45
C SER A 80 4.63 19.26 8.95
N LEU A 81 4.47 18.08 9.57
CA LEU A 81 5.17 16.88 9.12
C LEU A 81 4.89 16.53 7.65
N VAL A 82 3.70 16.89 7.15
CA VAL A 82 3.34 16.70 5.74
C VAL A 82 4.21 17.57 4.86
N GLU A 83 4.39 18.85 5.18
CA GLU A 83 5.23 19.78 4.41
C GLU A 83 6.71 19.41 4.46
N ILE A 84 7.17 18.87 5.59
CA ILE A 84 8.57 18.43 5.79
C ILE A 84 8.87 17.15 4.99
N MET A 85 7.88 16.29 4.78
CA MET A 85 8.03 14.97 4.17
C MET A 85 7.45 14.85 2.75
N SER A 86 6.93 15.95 2.19
CA SER A 86 6.47 16.05 0.79
C SER A 86 7.64 16.20 -0.17
#